data_AF-A0AA87TFG2-F1
#
_entry.id   AF-A0AA87TFG2-F1
#
_cell.length_a   1.000
_cell.length_b   1.000
_cell.length_c   1.000
_cell.angle_alpha   90.00
_cell.angle_beta   90.00
_cell.angle_gamma   90.00
#
_symmetry.space_group_name_H-M   'P 1'
#
loop_
_entity.id
_entity.type
_entity.pdbx_description
1 polymer ?
#
loop_
_entity_poly.entity_id
_entity_poly.type
_entity_poly.pdbx_seq_one_letter_code
_entity_poly.pdbx_strand_id
1 'polypeptide(L)'
;MFDFINTIITSIRDFFEGLFFSSSPEYQKKRQLKGYAAELKKLNPPLYHTGKILLPAFGSLLYQLYHFLQPVKAILDKTVNSPDIRASEKYQDLFFEAILSEEQVKQHRSFTFKARSFLLSKCKTYQETEHTLQEQIHSFKNFIRLFHTPAFKTREQELIKLFFLSDLCDFDYASFLSHFNNNLQLNTAAPALISQDNFEEVFAGDVTKNLLDFQFIVRHVAITQTTINDVIFLARSLGNFTDETGAKLEKTLNTVENLLANQLKRTTIPIMLKLIKEDPNFKEKITVSESKPLQEYIDRSSERFQADSKRLLKITKETNITGLIEKCFGSGQLKPLEGYNDVVNDAIQNLSPISFDWVKPMQLLKAFTEMYFETHYKTFLKSLLIEGFFVNKQIEGQYAVIYRSCEMLLGKINSFEQLFKPKGQCNLLEIQGYIAEIEKGKDMKKQLQKIVDIANMQAKVIVQTGSKAYADLYIFTEHLLEDIKAPTSELITNIKALVVSSKNKESFTRLEQDRHIFAMFLEIMKNYAVFGSIEKGNPSAHIPTTIPNAVPTTKSV
;
A
#
# COMPACT_ATOMS: atom_id res chain seq x y z
N MET A 1 -42.34 57.92 -0.97
CA MET A 1 -43.57 58.03 -0.14
C MET A 1 -44.24 56.66 0.05
N PHE A 2 -44.37 55.84 -1.00
CA PHE A 2 -44.91 54.46 -0.91
C PHE A 2 -44.10 53.53 0.02
N ASP A 3 -42.76 53.52 -0.06
CA ASP A 3 -41.93 52.67 0.80
C ASP A 3 -42.03 53.03 2.28
N PHE A 4 -42.21 54.31 2.59
CA PHE A 4 -42.38 54.79 3.97
C PHE A 4 -43.70 54.32 4.57
N ILE A 5 -44.80 54.39 3.81
CA ILE A 5 -46.12 53.91 4.23
C ILE A 5 -46.10 52.38 4.39
N ASN A 6 -45.49 51.64 3.45
CA ASN A 6 -45.32 50.20 3.58
C ASN A 6 -44.47 49.81 4.79
N THR A 7 -43.42 50.57 5.11
CA THR A 7 -42.60 50.34 6.30
C THR A 7 -43.41 50.52 7.58
N ILE A 8 -44.24 51.57 7.66
CA ILE A 8 -45.14 51.82 8.80
C ILE A 8 -46.18 50.72 8.94
N ILE A 9 -46.84 50.32 7.85
CA ILE A 9 -47.84 49.24 7.87
C ILE A 9 -47.20 47.92 8.32
N THR A 10 -45.98 47.62 7.84
CA THR A 10 -45.25 46.42 8.24
C THR A 10 -44.84 46.47 9.70
N SER A 11 -44.41 47.62 10.21
CA SER A 11 -44.09 47.83 11.64
C SER A 11 -45.33 47.70 12.54
N ILE A 12 -46.48 48.23 12.12
CA ILE A 12 -47.75 48.09 12.85
C ILE A 12 -48.18 46.61 12.86
N ARG A 13 -48.13 45.93 11.71
CA ARG A 13 -48.44 44.50 11.61
C ARG A 13 -47.52 43.66 12.50
N ASP A 14 -46.21 43.94 12.48
CA ASP A 14 -45.23 43.27 13.34
C ASP A 14 -45.51 43.49 14.84
N PHE A 15 -45.97 44.68 15.22
CA PHE A 15 -46.36 45.02 16.58
C PHE A 15 -47.60 44.22 17.02
N PHE A 16 -48.64 44.15 16.20
CA PHE A 16 -49.85 43.37 16.48
C PHE A 16 -49.57 41.85 16.48
N GLU A 17 -48.80 41.34 15.52
CA GLU A 17 -48.36 39.93 15.51
C GLU A 17 -47.57 39.57 16.77
N GLY A 18 -46.73 40.50 17.26
CA GLY A 18 -45.96 40.30 18.50
C GLY A 18 -46.78 40.38 19.78
N LEU A 19 -47.86 41.16 19.81
CA LEU A 19 -48.75 41.32 20.96
C LEU A 19 -49.77 40.18 21.08
N PHE A 20 -50.31 39.71 19.96
CA PHE A 20 -51.44 38.77 19.94
C PHE A 20 -51.06 37.34 19.49
N PHE A 21 -49.96 37.16 18.77
CA PHE A 21 -49.56 35.88 18.16
C PHE A 21 -48.09 35.51 18.43
N SER A 22 -47.61 35.87 19.63
CA SER A 22 -46.21 35.67 20.06
C SER A 22 -45.73 34.21 20.06
N SER A 23 -46.66 33.25 20.18
CA SER A 23 -46.42 31.81 20.13
C SER A 23 -46.56 31.20 18.73
N SER A 24 -46.97 31.98 17.72
CA SER A 24 -47.15 31.45 16.36
C SER A 24 -45.81 31.04 15.74
N PRO A 25 -45.73 29.89 15.04
CA PRO A 25 -44.50 29.44 14.39
C PRO A 25 -43.91 30.47 13.41
N GLU A 26 -44.77 31.18 12.68
CA GLU A 26 -44.36 32.20 11.69
C GLU A 26 -43.75 33.44 12.36
N TYR A 27 -44.37 33.95 13.43
CA TYR A 27 -43.81 35.07 14.19
C TYR A 27 -42.49 34.70 14.85
N GLN A 28 -42.39 33.50 15.44
CA GLN A 28 -41.14 33.01 16.03
C GLN A 28 -40.03 32.87 14.97
N LYS A 29 -40.36 32.31 13.80
CA LYS A 29 -39.45 32.24 12.65
C LYS A 29 -38.94 33.62 12.25
N LYS A 30 -39.86 34.58 12.04
CA LYS A 30 -39.53 35.96 11.65
C LYS A 30 -38.69 36.68 12.71
N ARG A 31 -39.01 36.50 13.99
CA ARG A 31 -38.26 37.07 15.12
C ARG A 31 -36.83 36.53 15.18
N GLN A 32 -36.63 35.23 14.98
CA GLN A 32 -35.29 34.62 14.96
C GLN A 32 -34.46 35.13 13.78
N LEU A 33 -35.03 35.17 12.56
CA LEU A 33 -34.34 35.71 11.39
C LEU A 33 -33.98 37.20 11.56
N LYS A 34 -34.87 38.01 12.16
CA LYS A 34 -34.53 39.41 12.51
C LYS A 34 -33.39 39.52 13.51
N GLY A 35 -33.34 38.63 14.51
CA GLY A 35 -32.24 38.56 15.48
C GLY A 35 -30.90 38.27 14.81
N TYR A 36 -30.88 37.27 13.92
CA TYR A 36 -29.73 36.92 13.09
C TYR A 36 -29.24 38.07 12.20
N ALA A 37 -30.16 38.77 11.53
CA ALA A 37 -29.82 39.94 10.74
C ALA A 37 -29.22 41.08 11.59
N ALA A 38 -29.73 41.30 12.80
CA ALA A 38 -29.19 42.30 13.72
C ALA A 38 -27.78 41.92 14.23
N GLU A 39 -27.48 40.63 14.38
CA GLU A 39 -26.14 40.15 14.74
C GLU A 39 -25.12 40.43 13.62
N LEU A 40 -25.46 40.12 12.37
CA LEU A 40 -24.59 40.39 11.21
C LEU A 40 -24.32 41.89 11.00
N LYS A 41 -25.29 42.76 11.31
CA LYS A 41 -25.11 44.23 11.25
C LYS A 41 -24.11 44.77 12.27
N LYS A 42 -23.80 44.02 13.34
CA LYS A 42 -22.79 44.42 14.34
C LYS A 42 -21.36 44.11 13.89
N LEU A 43 -21.18 43.40 12.80
CA LEU A 43 -19.86 43.17 12.21
C LEU A 43 -19.30 44.48 11.67
N ASN A 44 -18.01 44.71 11.88
CA ASN A 44 -17.31 45.88 11.36
C ASN A 44 -16.03 45.42 10.63
N PRO A 45 -15.95 45.56 9.30
CA PRO A 45 -17.01 46.02 8.39
C PRO A 45 -18.19 45.02 8.29
N PRO A 46 -19.39 45.47 7.87
CA PRO A 46 -20.51 44.57 7.63
C PRO A 46 -20.21 43.66 6.43
N LEU A 47 -20.47 42.36 6.58
CA LEU A 47 -20.18 41.34 5.55
C LEU A 47 -21.42 40.91 4.74
N TYR A 48 -22.62 41.19 5.27
CA TYR A 48 -23.90 40.74 4.72
C TYR A 48 -24.98 41.80 4.92
N HIS A 49 -25.84 41.96 3.91
CA HIS A 49 -27.03 42.78 3.97
C HIS A 49 -28.32 41.95 3.94
N THR A 50 -29.36 42.43 4.61
CA THR A 50 -30.66 41.75 4.79
C THR A 50 -31.38 41.35 3.50
N GLY A 51 -31.03 41.95 2.36
CA GLY A 51 -31.51 41.59 1.02
C GLY A 51 -30.87 40.33 0.41
N LYS A 52 -30.22 39.47 1.20
CA LYS A 52 -29.44 38.31 0.73
C LYS A 52 -28.26 38.71 -0.14
N ILE A 53 -27.57 39.77 0.25
CA ILE A 53 -26.43 40.32 -0.48
C ILE A 53 -25.16 40.17 0.38
N LEU A 54 -24.12 39.56 -0.17
CA LEU A 54 -22.77 39.62 0.35
C LEU A 54 -22.13 40.93 -0.06
N LEU A 55 -21.50 41.60 0.90
CA LEU A 55 -20.92 42.93 0.70
C LEU A 55 -19.45 42.84 0.23
N PRO A 56 -18.90 43.87 -0.43
CA PRO A 56 -17.52 43.93 -0.89
C PRO A 56 -16.47 43.58 0.18
N ALA A 57 -16.75 43.92 1.44
CA ALA A 57 -15.92 43.58 2.59
C ALA A 57 -15.73 42.06 2.77
N PHE A 58 -16.71 41.24 2.39
CA PHE A 58 -16.58 39.78 2.41
C PHE A 58 -15.60 39.28 1.34
N GLY A 59 -15.70 39.81 0.12
CA GLY A 59 -14.75 39.53 -0.96
C GLY A 59 -13.32 39.94 -0.59
N SER A 60 -13.16 41.13 0.00
CA SER A 60 -11.87 41.60 0.51
C SER A 60 -11.29 40.69 1.59
N LEU A 61 -12.12 40.17 2.51
CA LEU A 61 -11.69 39.26 3.57
C LEU A 61 -11.25 37.91 3.01
N LEU A 62 -11.98 37.35 2.03
CA LEU A 62 -11.60 36.12 1.33
C LEU A 62 -10.25 36.26 0.60
N TYR A 63 -10.05 37.37 -0.10
CA TYR A 63 -8.79 37.66 -0.79
C TYR A 63 -7.62 37.78 0.20
N GLN A 64 -7.85 38.44 1.34
CA GLN A 64 -6.85 38.57 2.39
C GLN A 64 -6.48 37.21 3.00
N LEU A 65 -7.47 36.34 3.27
CA LEU A 65 -7.24 34.97 3.72
C LEU A 65 -6.37 34.19 2.74
N TYR A 66 -6.74 34.20 1.45
CA TYR A 66 -5.99 33.52 0.39
C TYR A 66 -4.49 33.87 0.43
N HIS A 67 -4.16 35.16 0.53
CA HIS A 67 -2.76 35.61 0.51
C HIS A 67 -1.97 35.25 1.76
N PHE A 68 -2.57 35.40 2.94
CA PHE A 68 -1.88 35.00 4.17
C PHE A 68 -1.68 33.49 4.28
N LEU A 69 -2.50 32.68 3.60
CA LEU A 69 -2.36 31.23 3.60
C LEU A 69 -1.28 30.74 2.63
N GLN A 70 -0.83 31.52 1.65
CA GLN A 70 0.15 31.05 0.65
C GLN A 70 1.48 30.53 1.24
N PRO A 71 2.12 31.21 2.22
CA PRO A 71 3.32 30.69 2.85
C PRO A 71 3.09 29.38 3.61
N VAL A 72 1.90 29.22 4.20
CA VAL A 72 1.49 28.01 4.92
C VAL A 72 1.28 26.86 3.93
N LYS A 73 0.53 27.12 2.85
CA LYS A 73 0.31 26.19 1.74
C LYS A 73 1.62 25.65 1.19
N ALA A 74 2.59 26.54 0.92
CA ALA A 74 3.90 26.16 0.39
C ALA A 74 4.68 25.19 1.29
N ILE A 75 4.44 25.20 2.61
CA ILE A 75 5.02 24.25 3.57
C ILE A 75 4.24 22.94 3.54
N LEU A 76 2.92 22.99 3.63
CA LEU A 76 2.06 21.80 3.68
C LEU A 76 2.16 20.96 2.39
N ASP A 77 2.16 21.62 1.21
CA ASP A 77 2.34 21.01 -0.11
C ASP A 77 3.69 20.32 -0.31
N LYS A 78 4.69 20.66 0.51
CA LYS A 78 6.02 20.03 0.46
C LYS A 78 6.22 19.01 1.58
N THR A 79 5.26 18.90 2.48
CA THR A 79 5.35 18.05 3.67
C THR A 79 4.18 17.08 3.71
N VAL A 80 3.33 17.15 4.74
CA VAL A 80 2.28 16.17 5.05
C VAL A 80 1.19 16.10 3.99
N ASN A 81 1.00 17.14 3.18
CA ASN A 81 0.01 17.23 2.10
C ASN A 81 0.65 17.24 0.70
N SER A 82 1.89 16.76 0.59
CA SER A 82 2.57 16.69 -0.69
C SER A 82 1.85 15.81 -1.71
N PRO A 83 1.74 16.23 -2.99
CA PRO A 83 1.22 15.39 -4.06
C PRO A 83 2.14 14.19 -4.37
N ASP A 84 3.42 14.28 -4.02
CA ASP A 84 4.30 13.12 -3.93
C ASP A 84 3.98 12.36 -2.64
N ILE A 85 3.41 11.16 -2.79
CA ILE A 85 2.99 10.29 -1.69
C ILE A 85 4.17 9.90 -0.79
N ARG A 86 5.38 9.76 -1.34
CA ARG A 86 6.56 9.37 -0.56
C ARG A 86 7.00 10.51 0.34
N ALA A 87 6.93 11.74 -0.14
CA ALA A 87 7.19 12.91 0.68
C ALA A 87 6.10 13.05 1.75
N SER A 88 4.83 12.93 1.38
CA SER A 88 3.71 12.98 2.35
C SER A 88 3.86 11.92 3.45
N GLU A 89 4.02 10.64 3.08
CA GLU A 89 4.27 9.53 4.01
C GLU A 89 5.48 9.84 4.92
N LYS A 90 6.62 10.26 4.34
CA LYS A 90 7.84 10.58 5.10
C LYS A 90 7.60 11.66 6.16
N TYR A 91 6.91 12.74 5.82
CA TYR A 91 6.68 13.85 6.77
C TYR A 91 5.61 13.51 7.80
N GLN A 92 4.63 12.66 7.46
CA GLN A 92 3.70 12.11 8.45
C GLN A 92 4.41 11.15 9.42
N ASP A 93 5.26 10.25 8.90
CA ASP A 93 6.10 9.35 9.71
C ASP A 93 6.96 10.20 10.69
N LEU A 94 7.64 11.23 10.17
CA LEU A 94 8.43 12.18 10.97
C LEU A 94 7.58 12.88 12.05
N PHE A 95 6.35 13.26 11.72
CA PHE A 95 5.45 13.96 12.63
C PHE A 95 5.05 13.11 13.85
N PHE A 96 4.81 11.82 13.64
CA PHE A 96 4.54 10.87 14.72
C PHE A 96 5.81 10.50 15.49
N GLU A 97 6.94 10.34 14.79
CA GLU A 97 8.21 9.99 15.42
C GLU A 97 8.80 11.11 16.28
N ALA A 98 8.38 12.36 16.07
CA ALA A 98 8.88 13.54 16.79
C ALA A 98 8.70 13.49 18.32
N ILE A 99 7.72 12.71 18.81
CA ILE A 99 7.42 12.58 20.25
C ILE A 99 8.05 11.34 20.89
N LEU A 100 8.81 10.55 20.13
CA LEU A 100 9.50 9.38 20.66
C LEU A 100 10.64 9.77 21.60
N SER A 101 10.84 9.00 22.68
CA SER A 101 12.02 9.14 23.55
C SER A 101 13.31 8.72 22.83
N GLU A 102 14.47 9.11 23.36
CA GLU A 102 15.75 8.69 22.78
C GLU A 102 15.91 7.16 22.71
N GLU A 103 15.44 6.43 23.72
CA GLU A 103 15.41 4.97 23.74
C GLU A 103 14.51 4.41 22.65
N GLN A 104 13.32 5.00 22.47
CA GLN A 104 12.37 4.58 21.44
C GLN A 104 12.91 4.86 20.03
N VAL A 105 13.61 5.99 19.82
CA VAL A 105 14.28 6.30 18.56
C VAL A 105 15.41 5.29 18.27
N LYS A 106 16.20 4.92 19.28
CA LYS A 106 17.22 3.86 19.15
C LYS A 106 16.57 2.52 18.80
N GLN A 107 15.46 2.18 19.45
CA GLN A 107 14.69 0.98 19.16
C GLN A 107 14.16 1.01 17.72
N HIS A 108 13.57 2.11 17.27
CA HIS A 108 13.08 2.27 15.90
C HIS A 108 14.17 2.02 14.86
N ARG A 109 15.35 2.64 15.03
CA ARG A 109 16.51 2.45 14.14
C ARG A 109 16.99 1.00 14.06
N SER A 110 16.82 0.24 15.14
CA SER A 110 17.18 -1.19 15.18
C SER A 110 16.30 -2.07 14.28
N PHE A 111 15.12 -1.60 13.87
CA PHE A 111 14.20 -2.35 13.02
C PHE A 111 14.45 -2.19 11.52
N THR A 112 15.37 -1.31 11.11
CA THR A 112 15.73 -1.14 9.70
C THR A 112 16.36 -2.42 9.13
N PHE A 113 16.09 -2.71 7.85
CA PHE A 113 16.69 -3.86 7.16
C PHE A 113 18.21 -3.97 7.38
N LYS A 114 18.94 -2.84 7.26
CA LYS A 114 20.40 -2.79 7.45
C LYS A 114 20.83 -3.17 8.87
N ALA A 115 20.19 -2.60 9.89
CA ALA A 115 20.54 -2.89 11.29
C ALA A 115 20.24 -4.36 11.64
N ARG A 116 19.10 -4.86 11.19
CA ARG A 116 18.69 -6.26 11.39
C ARG A 116 19.61 -7.23 10.67
N SER A 117 19.92 -6.97 9.39
CA SER A 117 20.84 -7.77 8.58
C SER A 117 22.23 -7.86 9.23
N PHE A 118 22.77 -6.73 9.70
CA PHE A 118 24.05 -6.71 10.42
C PHE A 118 24.04 -7.51 11.72
N LEU A 119 22.90 -7.55 12.42
CA LEU A 119 22.79 -8.34 13.64
C LEU A 119 22.71 -9.83 13.31
N LEU A 120 21.95 -10.21 12.28
CA LEU A 120 21.86 -11.60 11.82
C LEU A 120 23.19 -12.12 11.23
N SER A 121 24.01 -11.27 10.62
CA SER A 121 25.33 -11.68 10.11
C SER A 121 26.32 -12.07 11.21
N LYS A 122 26.01 -11.80 12.48
CA LYS A 122 26.82 -12.21 13.64
C LYS A 122 26.41 -13.58 14.18
N CYS A 123 25.25 -14.10 13.79
CA CYS A 123 24.80 -15.44 14.16
C CYS A 123 25.68 -16.49 13.49
N LYS A 124 26.05 -17.53 14.23
CA LYS A 124 26.92 -18.61 13.73
C LYS A 124 26.13 -19.77 13.16
N THR A 125 24.90 -19.96 13.64
CA THR A 125 24.05 -21.08 13.25
C THR A 125 22.70 -20.59 12.72
N TYR A 126 22.05 -21.45 11.92
CA TYR A 126 20.70 -21.20 11.43
C TYR A 126 19.68 -21.04 12.58
N GLN A 127 19.79 -21.88 13.62
CA GLN A 127 18.93 -21.83 14.80
C GLN A 127 19.07 -20.52 15.59
N GLU A 128 20.31 -20.04 15.79
CA GLU A 128 20.55 -18.72 16.38
C GLU A 128 19.91 -17.61 15.55
N THR A 129 20.05 -17.69 14.22
CA THR A 129 19.49 -16.69 13.30
C THR A 129 17.96 -16.66 13.37
N GLU A 130 17.29 -17.81 13.40
CA GLU A 130 15.84 -17.90 13.57
C GLU A 130 15.37 -17.36 14.92
N HIS A 131 16.06 -17.73 16.00
CA HIS A 131 15.75 -17.22 17.34
C HIS A 131 15.83 -15.70 17.40
N THR A 132 16.94 -15.13 16.93
CA THR A 132 17.14 -13.68 16.85
C THR A 132 16.08 -12.99 15.98
N LEU A 133 15.66 -13.60 14.87
CA LEU A 133 14.57 -13.06 14.05
C LEU A 133 13.25 -13.01 14.84
N GLN A 134 12.94 -14.03 15.64
CA GLN A 134 11.75 -14.05 16.51
C GLN A 134 11.83 -12.99 17.61
N GLU A 135 13.00 -12.79 18.22
CA GLU A 135 13.21 -11.71 19.20
C GLU A 135 12.98 -10.33 18.58
N GLN A 136 13.47 -10.10 17.35
CA GLN A 136 13.21 -8.87 16.61
C GLN A 136 11.70 -8.67 16.36
N ILE A 137 10.99 -9.73 15.96
CA ILE A 137 9.53 -9.69 15.75
C ILE A 137 8.80 -9.34 17.05
N HIS A 138 9.20 -9.95 18.17
CA HIS A 138 8.60 -9.65 19.48
C HIS A 138 8.87 -8.20 19.91
N SER A 139 10.11 -7.74 19.79
CA SER A 139 10.50 -6.36 20.09
C SER A 139 9.73 -5.35 19.23
N PHE A 140 9.56 -5.63 17.93
CA PHE A 140 8.79 -4.78 17.03
C PHE A 140 7.31 -4.72 17.42
N LYS A 141 6.68 -5.84 17.77
CA LYS A 141 5.30 -5.86 18.28
C LYS A 141 5.14 -4.99 19.53
N ASN A 142 6.10 -5.04 20.44
CA ASN A 142 6.10 -4.19 21.63
C ASN A 142 6.26 -2.71 21.29
N PHE A 143 7.12 -2.39 20.31
CA PHE A 143 7.28 -1.02 19.81
C PHE A 143 5.99 -0.47 19.18
N ILE A 144 5.30 -1.26 18.33
CA ILE A 144 4.04 -0.83 17.71
C ILE A 144 2.93 -0.56 18.74
N ARG A 145 2.94 -1.25 19.88
CA ARG A 145 1.99 -0.98 20.97
C ARG A 145 2.12 0.43 21.56
N LEU A 146 3.29 1.08 21.44
CA LEU A 146 3.50 2.46 21.91
C LEU A 146 2.57 3.46 21.21
N PHE A 147 2.27 3.24 19.93
CA PHE A 147 1.41 4.11 19.13
C PHE A 147 -0.07 4.05 19.53
N HIS A 148 -0.46 3.10 20.40
CA HIS A 148 -1.83 3.01 20.91
C HIS A 148 -2.05 3.86 22.17
N THR A 149 -1.00 4.48 22.71
CA THR A 149 -1.07 5.31 23.91
C THR A 149 -1.82 6.63 23.64
N PRO A 150 -2.40 7.26 24.68
CA PRO A 150 -3.13 8.52 24.51
C PRO A 150 -2.31 9.65 23.87
N ALA A 151 -0.99 9.68 24.09
CA ALA A 151 -0.10 10.69 23.51
C ALA A 151 -0.14 10.67 21.98
N PHE A 152 -0.08 9.47 21.36
CA PHE A 152 -0.14 9.34 19.90
C PHE A 152 -1.54 9.61 19.34
N LYS A 153 -2.60 9.29 20.09
CA LYS A 153 -3.97 9.69 19.70
C LYS A 153 -4.14 11.20 19.68
N THR A 154 -3.58 11.90 20.67
CA THR A 154 -3.55 13.38 20.65
C THR A 154 -2.76 13.88 19.45
N ARG A 155 -1.60 13.28 19.17
CA ARG A 155 -0.77 13.63 18.01
C ARG A 155 -1.49 13.40 16.68
N GLU A 156 -2.28 12.34 16.55
CA GLU A 156 -3.13 12.09 15.39
C GLU A 156 -4.16 13.21 15.19
N GLN A 157 -4.81 13.67 16.26
CA GLN A 157 -5.75 14.78 16.19
C GLN A 157 -5.07 16.10 15.80
N GLU A 158 -3.80 16.31 16.18
CA GLU A 158 -3.00 17.45 15.73
C GLU A 158 -2.71 17.39 14.23
N LEU A 159 -2.34 16.22 13.69
CA LEU A 159 -2.14 16.03 12.25
C LEU A 159 -3.44 16.23 11.45
N ILE A 160 -4.58 15.75 11.95
CA ILE A 160 -5.89 15.96 11.32
C ILE A 160 -6.23 17.46 11.24
N LYS A 161 -5.87 18.25 12.25
CA LYS A 161 -6.04 19.73 12.19
C LYS A 161 -5.18 20.37 11.10
N LEU A 162 -3.98 19.84 10.84
CA LEU A 162 -3.15 20.30 9.73
C LEU A 162 -3.80 19.98 8.38
N PHE A 163 -4.48 18.84 8.25
CA PHE A 163 -5.24 18.52 7.03
C PHE A 163 -6.37 19.53 6.79
N PHE A 164 -7.15 19.88 7.82
CA PHE A 164 -8.16 20.94 7.68
C PHE A 164 -7.54 22.31 7.38
N LEU A 165 -6.36 22.62 7.91
CA LEU A 165 -5.63 23.84 7.56
C LEU A 165 -5.17 23.82 6.10
N SER A 166 -4.76 22.67 5.57
CA SER A 166 -4.48 22.50 4.13
C SER A 166 -5.74 22.70 3.30
N ASP A 167 -6.87 22.11 3.70
CA ASP A 167 -8.15 22.31 3.00
C ASP A 167 -8.52 23.80 2.93
N LEU A 168 -8.22 24.57 3.98
CA LEU A 168 -8.39 26.02 3.97
C LEU A 168 -7.43 26.73 3.02
N CYS A 169 -6.20 26.25 2.88
CA CYS A 169 -5.24 26.77 1.91
C CYS A 169 -5.65 26.44 0.45
N ASP A 170 -6.22 25.26 0.24
CA ASP A 170 -6.57 24.70 -1.06
C ASP A 170 -8.00 25.00 -1.51
N PHE A 171 -8.78 25.68 -0.66
CA PHE A 171 -10.14 26.12 -0.99
C PHE A 171 -10.14 26.91 -2.31
N ASP A 172 -11.18 26.74 -3.12
CA ASP A 172 -11.31 27.37 -4.44
C ASP A 172 -11.66 28.86 -4.33
N TYR A 173 -10.70 29.65 -3.84
CA TYR A 173 -10.81 31.10 -3.70
C TYR A 173 -11.00 31.78 -5.05
N ALA A 174 -10.44 31.24 -6.14
CA ALA A 174 -10.57 31.81 -7.47
C ALA A 174 -12.04 31.83 -7.91
N SER A 175 -12.72 30.68 -7.82
CA SER A 175 -14.14 30.54 -8.13
C SER A 175 -15.01 31.41 -7.21
N PHE A 176 -14.71 31.47 -5.90
CA PHE A 176 -15.51 32.29 -5.00
C PHE A 176 -15.31 33.79 -5.26
N LEU A 177 -14.07 34.23 -5.45
CA LEU A 177 -13.75 35.65 -5.66
C LEU A 177 -14.17 36.16 -7.03
N SER A 178 -14.27 35.32 -8.07
CA SER A 178 -14.73 35.76 -9.40
C SER A 178 -16.14 36.34 -9.36
N HIS A 179 -17.00 35.90 -8.43
CA HIS A 179 -18.32 36.48 -8.25
C HIS A 179 -18.28 37.94 -7.77
N PHE A 180 -17.25 38.32 -7.01
CA PHE A 180 -17.07 39.69 -6.52
C PHE A 180 -16.25 40.54 -7.48
N ASN A 181 -15.34 39.94 -8.26
CA ASN A 181 -14.55 40.63 -9.27
C ASN A 181 -14.02 39.62 -10.32
N ASN A 182 -14.61 39.67 -11.52
CA ASN A 182 -14.22 38.80 -12.64
C ASN A 182 -12.81 39.09 -13.21
N ASN A 183 -12.26 40.27 -12.95
CA ASN A 183 -10.95 40.69 -13.45
C ASN A 183 -9.82 40.41 -12.43
N LEU A 184 -10.15 39.84 -11.27
CA LEU A 184 -9.18 39.58 -10.22
C LEU A 184 -8.26 38.41 -10.60
N GLN A 185 -6.96 38.69 -10.69
CA GLN A 185 -5.93 37.66 -10.88
C GLN A 185 -5.27 37.32 -9.55
N LEU A 186 -5.37 36.05 -9.14
CA LEU A 186 -4.71 35.54 -7.94
C LEU A 186 -3.24 35.25 -8.25
N ASN A 187 -2.36 36.02 -7.61
CA ASN A 187 -0.92 35.97 -7.79
C ASN A 187 -0.24 36.10 -6.41
N THR A 188 0.69 35.21 -6.08
CA THR A 188 1.41 35.21 -4.80
C THR A 188 2.31 36.44 -4.56
N ALA A 189 2.68 37.19 -5.60
CA ALA A 189 3.41 38.45 -5.55
C ALA A 189 2.51 39.68 -5.41
N ALA A 190 1.18 39.53 -5.52
CA ALA A 190 0.23 40.62 -5.33
C ALA A 190 0.12 41.01 -3.84
N PRO A 191 -0.22 42.27 -3.51
CA PRO A 191 -0.37 42.69 -2.13
C PRO A 191 -1.50 41.92 -1.44
N ALA A 192 -1.27 41.58 -0.17
CA ALA A 192 -2.23 40.87 0.69
C ALA A 192 -3.51 41.68 1.00
N LEU A 193 -3.49 42.99 0.71
CA LEU A 193 -4.58 43.93 0.98
C LEU A 193 -4.95 44.64 -0.32
N ILE A 194 -6.24 44.65 -0.63
CA ILE A 194 -6.83 45.37 -1.76
C ILE A 194 -8.03 46.18 -1.23
N SER A 195 -8.27 47.38 -1.79
CA SER A 195 -9.43 48.20 -1.38
C SER A 195 -10.74 47.47 -1.64
N GLN A 196 -11.72 47.66 -0.76
CA GLN A 196 -13.08 47.12 -0.92
C GLN A 196 -13.74 47.60 -2.23
N ASP A 197 -13.34 48.76 -2.75
CA ASP A 197 -13.84 49.31 -4.02
C ASP A 197 -13.54 48.43 -5.25
N ASN A 198 -12.64 47.45 -5.10
CA ASN A 198 -12.35 46.48 -6.14
C ASN A 198 -13.27 45.26 -6.12
N PHE A 199 -14.27 45.22 -5.24
CA PHE A 199 -15.22 44.12 -5.12
C PHE A 199 -16.65 44.63 -5.24
N GLU A 200 -17.48 43.87 -5.93
CA GLU A 200 -18.91 44.16 -6.14
C GLU A 200 -19.79 43.45 -5.10
N GLU A 201 -21.03 43.91 -4.98
CA GLU A 201 -22.04 43.20 -4.19
C GLU A 201 -22.49 41.93 -4.91
N VAL A 202 -22.62 40.83 -4.15
CA VAL A 202 -22.98 39.52 -4.71
C VAL A 202 -24.27 39.03 -4.09
N PHE A 203 -25.21 38.54 -4.91
CA PHE A 203 -26.39 37.86 -4.40
C PHE A 203 -25.99 36.52 -3.78
N ALA A 204 -26.24 36.37 -2.48
CA ALA A 204 -25.77 35.22 -1.69
C ALA A 204 -26.38 33.89 -2.13
N GLY A 205 -27.52 33.92 -2.84
CA GLY A 205 -28.09 32.74 -3.49
C GLY A 205 -27.17 32.11 -4.53
N ASP A 206 -26.41 32.91 -5.26
CA ASP A 206 -25.56 32.45 -6.38
C ASP A 206 -24.31 31.72 -5.89
N VAL A 207 -23.88 32.02 -4.65
CA VAL A 207 -22.68 31.45 -4.01
C VAL A 207 -23.00 30.57 -2.81
N THR A 208 -24.24 30.10 -2.69
CA THR A 208 -24.67 29.27 -1.55
C THR A 208 -23.83 27.99 -1.42
N LYS A 209 -23.40 27.40 -2.53
CA LYS A 209 -22.51 26.23 -2.52
C LYS A 209 -21.14 26.57 -1.94
N ASN A 210 -20.50 27.64 -2.42
CA ASN A 210 -19.21 28.11 -1.91
C ASN A 210 -19.28 28.43 -0.41
N LEU A 211 -20.38 29.04 0.06
CA LEU A 211 -20.60 29.31 1.48
C LEU A 211 -20.69 28.02 2.32
N LEU A 212 -21.38 26.99 1.82
CA LEU A 212 -21.48 25.68 2.49
C LEU A 212 -20.11 25.00 2.57
N ASP A 213 -19.39 24.94 1.46
CA ASP A 213 -18.08 24.29 1.37
C ASP A 213 -17.06 25.03 2.27
N PHE A 214 -17.03 26.37 2.21
CA PHE A 214 -16.15 27.18 3.03
C PHE A 214 -16.49 27.09 4.52
N GLN A 215 -17.77 27.09 4.88
CA GLN A 215 -18.21 26.93 6.27
C GLN A 215 -17.81 25.58 6.85
N PHE A 216 -17.90 24.50 6.06
CA PHE A 216 -17.44 23.20 6.49
C PHE A 216 -15.97 23.25 6.93
N ILE A 217 -15.10 23.87 6.12
CA ILE A 217 -13.67 23.99 6.43
C ILE A 217 -13.45 24.90 7.65
N VAL A 218 -14.00 26.12 7.63
CA VAL A 218 -13.83 27.11 8.71
C VAL A 218 -14.32 26.58 10.06
N ARG A 219 -15.32 25.70 10.08
CA ARG A 219 -15.79 25.09 11.33
C ARG A 219 -14.77 24.14 11.97
N HIS A 220 -13.95 23.46 11.17
CA HIS A 220 -13.01 22.43 11.64
C HIS A 220 -11.58 22.96 11.80
N VAL A 221 -11.23 24.06 11.12
CA VAL A 221 -9.94 24.72 11.30
C VAL A 221 -9.87 25.37 12.68
N ALA A 222 -8.85 24.98 13.44
CA ALA A 222 -8.48 25.63 14.70
C ALA A 222 -6.98 25.92 14.68
N ILE A 223 -6.61 27.20 14.59
CA ILE A 223 -5.20 27.63 14.61
C ILE A 223 -4.83 27.95 16.06
N THR A 224 -4.42 26.92 16.81
CA THR A 224 -3.93 27.09 18.18
C THR A 224 -2.41 27.24 18.19
N GLN A 225 -1.81 27.57 19.35
CA GLN A 225 -0.35 27.58 19.48
C GLN A 225 0.28 26.23 19.11
N THR A 226 -0.39 25.12 19.43
CA THR A 226 0.06 23.78 19.03
C THR A 226 0.12 23.64 17.51
N THR A 227 -0.95 24.03 16.81
CA THR A 227 -1.00 24.01 15.34
C THR A 227 0.11 24.89 14.73
N ILE A 228 0.35 26.06 15.29
CA ILE A 228 1.44 26.95 14.85
C ILE A 228 2.79 26.27 15.01
N ASN A 229 3.06 25.69 16.19
CA ASN A 229 4.29 24.97 16.48
C ASN A 229 4.49 23.78 15.53
N ASP A 230 3.41 23.09 15.16
CA ASP A 230 3.43 21.98 14.22
C ASP A 230 3.78 22.40 12.79
N VAL A 231 3.19 23.50 12.28
CA VAL A 231 3.58 24.04 10.97
C VAL A 231 5.04 24.52 10.99
N ILE A 232 5.49 25.16 12.08
CA ILE A 232 6.89 25.57 12.26
C ILE A 232 7.82 24.34 12.28
N PHE A 233 7.43 23.27 12.96
CA PHE A 233 8.17 22.01 12.99
C PHE A 233 8.34 21.44 11.57
N LEU A 234 7.25 21.41 10.80
CA LEU A 234 7.29 20.96 9.41
C LEU A 234 8.17 21.88 8.54
N ALA A 235 8.06 23.20 8.70
CA ALA A 235 8.90 24.16 7.98
C ALA A 235 10.39 23.95 8.31
N ARG A 236 10.73 23.73 9.59
CA ARG A 236 12.10 23.42 10.02
C ARG A 236 12.62 22.13 9.40
N SER A 237 11.76 21.14 9.22
CA SER A 237 12.11 19.84 8.64
C SER A 237 12.37 19.88 7.12
N LEU A 238 12.03 20.97 6.43
CA LEU A 238 12.36 21.19 5.01
C LEU A 238 13.81 21.66 4.80
N GLY A 239 14.51 22.08 5.85
CA GLY A 239 15.84 22.72 5.76
C GLY A 239 15.75 24.23 5.45
N ASN A 240 16.86 24.95 5.58
CA ASN A 240 16.97 26.41 5.37
C ASN A 240 16.03 27.27 6.24
N PHE A 241 15.68 26.78 7.43
CA PHE A 241 14.82 27.49 8.37
C PHE A 241 15.62 28.43 9.27
N THR A 242 15.15 29.68 9.40
CA THR A 242 15.69 30.69 10.33
C THR A 242 14.65 31.07 11.38
N ASP A 243 15.09 31.58 12.54
CA ASP A 243 14.18 32.06 13.59
C ASP A 243 13.26 33.18 13.09
N GLU A 244 13.76 34.02 12.19
CA GLU A 244 12.96 35.05 11.50
C GLU A 244 11.84 34.43 10.64
N THR A 245 12.12 33.32 9.96
CA THR A 245 11.11 32.58 9.20
C THR A 245 10.02 32.03 10.10
N GLY A 246 10.40 31.48 11.27
CA GLY A 246 9.46 31.03 12.29
C GLY A 246 8.56 32.14 12.81
N ALA A 247 9.13 33.27 13.21
CA ALA A 247 8.39 34.41 13.72
C ALA A 247 7.41 34.99 12.68
N LYS A 248 7.81 35.06 11.40
CA LYS A 248 6.93 35.47 10.29
C LYS A 248 5.76 34.52 10.11
N LEU A 249 6.01 33.21 10.16
CA LEU A 249 4.98 32.19 10.00
C LEU A 249 3.98 32.20 11.15
N GLU A 250 4.46 32.33 12.39
CA GLU A 250 3.61 32.48 13.58
C GLU A 250 2.73 33.74 13.48
N LYS A 251 3.31 34.89 13.12
CA LYS A 251 2.55 36.13 12.92
C LYS A 251 1.49 35.97 11.82
N THR A 252 1.82 35.25 10.76
CA THR A 252 0.91 34.97 9.63
C THR A 252 -0.28 34.14 10.10
N LEU A 253 -0.04 33.01 10.77
CA LEU A 253 -1.10 32.14 11.29
C LEU A 253 -1.97 32.83 12.34
N ASN A 254 -1.39 33.62 13.24
CA ASN A 254 -2.14 34.44 14.19
C ASN A 254 -3.02 35.49 13.49
N THR A 255 -2.54 36.06 12.38
CA THR A 255 -3.33 36.98 11.56
C THR A 255 -4.52 36.25 10.93
N VAL A 256 -4.31 35.06 10.36
CA VAL A 256 -5.39 34.22 9.82
C VAL A 256 -6.42 33.88 10.89
N GLU A 257 -5.99 33.44 12.08
CA GLU A 257 -6.93 33.14 13.17
C GLU A 257 -7.74 34.37 13.59
N ASN A 258 -7.11 35.55 13.66
CA ASN A 258 -7.81 36.79 13.94
C ASN A 258 -8.87 37.13 12.86
N LEU A 259 -8.57 36.90 11.58
CA LEU A 259 -9.55 37.05 10.50
C LEU A 259 -10.74 36.09 10.68
N LEU A 260 -10.47 34.81 10.98
CA LEU A 260 -11.51 33.79 11.14
C LEU A 260 -12.35 33.98 12.42
N ALA A 261 -11.70 34.29 13.55
CA ALA A 261 -12.33 34.37 14.86
C ALA A 261 -13.04 35.71 15.09
N ASN A 262 -12.46 36.83 14.66
CA ASN A 262 -12.94 38.16 15.03
C ASN A 262 -13.64 38.91 13.89
N GLN A 263 -13.09 38.86 12.67
CA GLN A 263 -13.66 39.58 11.53
C GLN A 263 -14.78 38.79 10.86
N LEU A 264 -14.50 37.57 10.42
CA LEU A 264 -15.49 36.68 9.87
C LEU A 264 -16.41 36.18 10.98
N LYS A 265 -15.85 35.71 12.10
CA LYS A 265 -16.51 34.91 13.16
C LYS A 265 -17.08 33.60 12.63
N ARG A 266 -16.75 32.48 13.26
CA ARG A 266 -17.18 31.13 12.84
C ARG A 266 -18.71 30.92 12.83
N THR A 267 -19.48 31.83 13.44
CA THR A 267 -20.96 31.82 13.45
C THR A 267 -21.59 32.58 12.28
N THR A 268 -20.84 33.44 11.60
CA THR A 268 -21.38 34.35 10.58
C THR A 268 -21.94 33.62 9.37
N ILE A 269 -21.19 32.69 8.76
CA ILE A 269 -21.67 31.95 7.58
C ILE A 269 -22.88 31.07 7.93
N PRO A 270 -22.91 30.33 9.06
CA PRO A 270 -24.12 29.63 9.49
C PRO A 270 -25.34 30.53 9.60
N ILE A 271 -25.16 31.75 10.13
CA ILE A 271 -26.23 32.74 10.24
C ILE A 271 -26.65 33.23 8.84
N MET A 272 -25.70 33.51 7.94
CA MET A 272 -25.98 33.86 6.54
C MET A 272 -26.80 32.76 5.85
N LEU A 273 -26.41 31.49 6.00
CA LEU A 273 -27.10 30.35 5.38
C LEU A 273 -28.55 30.22 5.87
N LYS A 274 -28.80 30.41 7.17
CA LYS A 274 -30.17 30.45 7.73
C LYS A 274 -31.02 31.57 7.14
N LEU A 275 -30.42 32.75 6.92
CA LEU A 275 -31.10 33.90 6.30
C LEU A 275 -31.36 33.67 4.80
N ILE A 276 -30.40 33.12 4.07
CA ILE A 276 -30.52 32.81 2.63
C ILE A 276 -31.63 31.79 2.39
N LYS A 277 -31.64 30.71 3.18
CA LYS A 277 -32.65 29.64 3.13
C LYS A 277 -33.98 30.02 3.78
N GLU A 278 -34.03 31.17 4.45
CA GLU A 278 -35.17 31.61 5.25
C GLU A 278 -35.65 30.52 6.23
N ASP A 279 -34.72 29.81 6.84
CA ASP A 279 -34.98 28.72 7.78
C ASP A 279 -34.05 28.85 8.99
N PRO A 280 -34.55 29.30 10.15
CA PRO A 280 -33.77 29.41 11.38
C PRO A 280 -33.20 28.07 11.87
N ASN A 281 -33.87 26.98 11.53
CA ASN A 281 -33.51 25.62 11.93
C ASN A 281 -32.62 24.91 10.92
N PHE A 282 -32.23 25.61 9.84
CA PHE A 282 -31.33 25.06 8.84
C PHE A 282 -30.06 24.53 9.52
N LYS A 283 -29.76 23.26 9.22
CA LYS A 283 -28.55 22.55 9.62
C LYS A 283 -27.96 21.88 8.41
N GLU A 284 -26.65 22.02 8.25
CA GLU A 284 -25.89 21.35 7.21
C GLU A 284 -25.93 19.83 7.41
N LYS A 285 -26.15 19.08 6.33
CA LYS A 285 -25.94 17.63 6.30
C LYS A 285 -24.48 17.40 5.97
N ILE A 286 -23.70 17.02 6.97
CA ILE A 286 -22.26 16.80 6.83
C ILE A 286 -21.99 15.29 6.85
N THR A 287 -21.33 14.79 5.81
CA THR A 287 -20.69 13.47 5.80
C THR A 287 -19.18 13.68 5.81
N VAL A 288 -18.56 13.48 6.97
CA VAL A 288 -17.09 13.53 7.10
C VAL A 288 -16.55 12.12 6.91
N SER A 289 -15.64 11.95 5.95
CA SER A 289 -14.81 10.75 5.89
C SER A 289 -13.75 10.85 6.97
N GLU A 290 -13.71 9.89 7.89
CA GLU A 290 -12.76 9.89 9.00
C GLU A 290 -11.37 9.47 8.49
N SER A 291 -10.43 10.41 8.45
CA SER A 291 -9.01 10.13 8.17
C SER A 291 -8.34 9.47 9.38
N LYS A 292 -7.47 8.48 9.15
CA LYS A 292 -6.80 7.68 10.20
C LYS A 292 -5.28 7.59 9.97
N PRO A 293 -4.57 8.73 9.93
CA PRO A 293 -3.17 8.76 9.50
C PRO A 293 -2.24 8.01 10.45
N LEU A 294 -2.58 7.86 11.74
CA LEU A 294 -1.79 7.06 12.67
C LEU A 294 -1.89 5.56 12.35
N GLN A 295 -3.10 5.09 12.03
CA GLN A 295 -3.30 3.70 11.62
C GLN A 295 -2.54 3.41 10.32
N GLU A 296 -2.59 4.32 9.35
CA GLU A 296 -1.85 4.19 8.10
C GLU A 296 -0.32 4.12 8.34
N TYR A 297 0.21 4.93 9.26
CA TYR A 297 1.62 4.85 9.68
C TYR A 297 1.97 3.47 10.29
N ILE A 298 1.11 2.97 11.19
CA ILE A 298 1.29 1.65 11.85
C ILE A 298 1.28 0.53 10.82
N ASP A 299 0.33 0.57 9.88
CA ASP A 299 0.17 -0.44 8.84
C ASP A 299 1.37 -0.43 7.90
N ARG A 300 1.79 0.73 7.39
CA ARG A 300 3.00 0.86 6.55
C ARG A 300 4.25 0.35 7.26
N SER A 301 4.44 0.73 8.52
CA SER A 301 5.59 0.28 9.32
C SER A 301 5.59 -1.23 9.52
N SER A 302 4.41 -1.81 9.78
CA SER A 302 4.23 -3.25 9.97
C SER A 302 4.46 -4.03 8.67
N GLU A 303 3.93 -3.55 7.54
CA GLU A 303 4.13 -4.14 6.22
C GLU A 303 5.61 -4.16 5.84
N ARG A 304 6.32 -3.01 5.99
CA ARG A 304 7.77 -2.91 5.74
C ARG A 304 8.54 -3.91 6.61
N PHE A 305 8.25 -3.95 7.92
CA PHE A 305 8.94 -4.86 8.84
C PHE A 305 8.69 -6.34 8.51
N GLN A 306 7.47 -6.70 8.11
CA GLN A 306 7.12 -8.07 7.70
C GLN A 306 7.81 -8.45 6.39
N ALA A 307 7.82 -7.57 5.39
CA ALA A 307 8.52 -7.78 4.13
C ALA A 307 10.02 -7.96 4.35
N ASP A 308 10.64 -7.11 5.18
CA ASP A 308 12.05 -7.24 5.56
C ASP A 308 12.31 -8.57 6.29
N SER A 309 11.43 -8.97 7.20
CA SER A 309 11.56 -10.24 7.92
C SER A 309 11.52 -11.43 6.96
N LYS A 310 10.61 -11.41 5.99
CA LYS A 310 10.50 -12.45 4.95
C LYS A 310 11.75 -12.48 4.07
N ARG A 311 12.27 -11.31 3.67
CA ARG A 311 13.51 -11.18 2.89
C ARG A 311 14.70 -11.73 3.65
N LEU A 312 14.87 -11.35 4.91
CA LEU A 312 15.95 -11.85 5.77
C LEU A 312 15.86 -13.37 5.96
N LEU A 313 14.67 -13.91 6.22
CA LEU A 313 14.46 -15.35 6.33
C LEU A 313 14.84 -16.08 5.02
N LYS A 314 14.48 -15.52 3.86
CA LYS A 314 14.85 -16.07 2.55
C LYS A 314 16.37 -16.11 2.38
N ILE A 315 17.05 -15.00 2.66
CA ILE A 315 18.52 -14.90 2.58
C ILE A 315 19.19 -15.91 3.52
N THR A 316 18.69 -16.05 4.75
CA THR A 316 19.20 -17.01 5.73
C THR A 316 19.05 -18.45 5.25
N LYS A 317 17.88 -18.82 4.72
CA LYS A 317 17.65 -20.15 4.15
C LYS A 317 18.57 -20.43 2.97
N GLU A 318 18.70 -19.47 2.05
CA GLU A 318 19.56 -19.60 0.88
C GLU A 318 21.04 -19.73 1.24
N THR A 319 21.51 -18.95 2.21
CA THR A 319 22.88 -19.04 2.75
C THR A 319 23.16 -20.44 3.32
N ASN A 320 22.20 -21.00 4.07
CA ASN A 320 22.35 -22.33 4.68
C ASN A 320 22.49 -23.46 3.65
N ILE A 321 21.81 -23.35 2.50
CA ILE A 321 21.83 -24.38 1.46
C ILE A 321 22.80 -24.08 0.30
N THR A 322 23.53 -22.96 0.35
CA THR A 322 24.44 -22.54 -0.73
C THR A 322 25.47 -23.61 -1.07
N GLY A 323 26.08 -24.24 -0.05
CA GLY A 323 27.04 -25.32 -0.27
C GLY A 323 26.43 -26.59 -0.89
N LEU A 324 25.13 -26.84 -0.73
CA LEU A 324 24.43 -27.92 -1.44
C LEU A 324 24.15 -27.53 -2.90
N ILE A 325 23.76 -26.28 -3.15
CA ILE A 325 23.54 -25.75 -4.50
C ILE A 325 24.83 -25.84 -5.31
N GLU A 326 25.96 -25.41 -4.75
CA GLU A 326 27.27 -25.48 -5.42
C GLU A 326 27.70 -26.92 -5.72
N LYS A 327 27.42 -27.86 -4.83
CA LYS A 327 27.69 -29.29 -5.08
C LYS A 327 26.78 -29.88 -6.16
N CYS A 328 25.55 -29.40 -6.27
CA CYS A 328 24.55 -29.92 -7.21
C CYS A 328 24.72 -29.34 -8.62
N PHE A 329 25.09 -28.06 -8.76
CA PHE A 329 25.14 -27.35 -10.05
C PHE A 329 26.52 -26.80 -10.42
N GLY A 330 27.52 -26.95 -9.53
CA GLY A 330 28.82 -26.31 -9.66
C GLY A 330 28.85 -24.89 -9.09
N SER A 331 30.03 -24.25 -9.15
CA SER A 331 30.24 -22.87 -8.68
C SER A 331 29.78 -21.78 -9.66
N GLY A 332 29.27 -22.18 -10.84
CA GLY A 332 28.73 -21.24 -11.84
C GLY A 332 27.41 -20.63 -11.39
N GLN A 333 27.14 -19.39 -11.81
CA GLN A 333 25.86 -18.75 -11.54
C GLN A 333 24.75 -19.43 -12.35
N LEU A 334 23.65 -19.80 -11.69
CA LEU A 334 22.46 -20.33 -12.35
C LEU A 334 21.89 -19.31 -13.32
N LYS A 335 21.40 -19.78 -14.48
CA LYS A 335 20.77 -18.90 -15.47
C LYS A 335 19.54 -18.20 -14.85
N PRO A 336 19.44 -16.86 -14.96
CA PRO A 336 18.26 -16.16 -14.48
C PRO A 336 17.04 -16.48 -15.35
N LEU A 337 15.86 -16.36 -14.74
CA LEU A 337 14.60 -16.42 -15.49
C LEU A 337 14.37 -15.09 -16.20
N GLU A 338 13.77 -15.16 -17.38
CA GLU A 338 13.36 -13.96 -18.10
C GLU A 338 12.20 -13.26 -17.36
N GLY A 339 12.39 -11.99 -17.00
CA GLY A 339 11.39 -11.16 -16.32
C GLY A 339 11.20 -11.41 -14.81
N TYR A 340 11.28 -12.65 -14.35
CA TYR A 340 11.10 -13.03 -12.93
C TYR A 340 12.44 -13.37 -12.25
N ASN A 341 13.28 -12.37 -12.00
CA ASN A 341 14.65 -12.55 -11.50
C ASN A 341 15.00 -11.55 -10.38
N ASP A 342 16.18 -11.74 -9.78
CA ASP A 342 16.64 -10.97 -8.63
C ASP A 342 16.83 -9.48 -8.95
N VAL A 343 17.25 -9.12 -10.17
CA VAL A 343 17.42 -7.72 -10.59
C VAL A 343 16.08 -6.98 -10.57
N VAL A 344 15.03 -7.57 -11.15
CA VAL A 344 13.69 -6.98 -11.15
C VAL A 344 13.12 -6.99 -9.73
N ASN A 345 13.32 -8.08 -8.98
CA ASN A 345 12.86 -8.19 -7.61
C ASN A 345 13.48 -7.10 -6.70
N ASP A 346 14.78 -6.85 -6.80
CA ASP A 346 15.46 -5.82 -6.02
C ASP A 346 14.94 -4.42 -6.38
N ALA A 347 14.65 -4.15 -7.66
CA ALA A 347 14.04 -2.89 -8.09
C ALA A 347 12.64 -2.67 -7.46
N ILE A 348 11.82 -3.72 -7.40
CA ILE A 348 10.50 -3.69 -6.72
C ILE A 348 10.66 -3.44 -5.22
N GLN A 349 11.56 -4.18 -4.57
CA GLN A 349 11.77 -4.15 -3.11
C GLN A 349 12.42 -2.84 -2.62
N ASN A 350 13.14 -2.13 -3.48
CA ASN A 350 13.75 -0.84 -3.13
C ASN A 350 12.71 0.27 -2.90
N LEU A 351 11.54 0.18 -3.52
CA LEU A 351 10.50 1.22 -3.44
C LEU A 351 9.21 0.75 -2.76
N SER A 352 9.10 -0.54 -2.42
CA SER A 352 7.87 -1.13 -1.89
C SER A 352 8.14 -2.40 -1.06
N PRO A 353 7.22 -2.81 -0.17
CA PRO A 353 7.31 -4.09 0.54
C PRO A 353 7.03 -5.32 -0.36
N ILE A 354 6.78 -5.11 -1.65
CA ILE A 354 6.36 -6.11 -2.62
C ILE A 354 7.59 -6.90 -3.10
N SER A 355 7.43 -8.20 -3.38
CA SER A 355 8.56 -9.03 -3.82
C SER A 355 8.17 -10.24 -4.65
N PHE A 356 9.11 -10.69 -5.49
CA PHE A 356 9.10 -12.01 -6.10
C PHE A 356 9.59 -13.07 -5.12
N ASP A 357 8.65 -13.92 -4.69
CA ASP A 357 8.87 -14.87 -3.62
C ASP A 357 9.59 -16.16 -4.06
N TRP A 358 9.47 -16.52 -5.34
CA TRP A 358 9.80 -17.85 -5.86
C TRP A 358 10.95 -17.87 -6.86
N VAL A 359 11.73 -16.78 -6.96
CA VAL A 359 12.81 -16.63 -7.97
C VAL A 359 13.80 -17.79 -7.91
N LYS A 360 14.40 -18.01 -6.73
CA LYS A 360 15.42 -19.04 -6.53
C LYS A 360 14.93 -20.47 -6.79
N PRO A 361 13.80 -20.94 -6.21
CA PRO A 361 13.32 -22.29 -6.50
C PRO A 361 12.94 -22.50 -7.97
N MET A 362 12.42 -21.48 -8.66
CA MET A 362 12.17 -21.57 -10.11
C MET A 362 13.47 -21.70 -10.91
N GLN A 363 14.51 -20.93 -10.57
CA GLN A 363 15.83 -21.05 -11.20
C GLN A 363 16.44 -22.44 -10.99
N LEU A 364 16.39 -22.96 -9.75
CA LEU A 364 16.89 -24.30 -9.41
C LEU A 364 16.15 -25.39 -10.20
N LEU A 365 14.83 -25.28 -10.29
CA LEU A 365 14.00 -26.23 -11.02
C LEU A 365 14.31 -26.21 -12.53
N LYS A 366 14.44 -25.02 -13.12
CA LYS A 366 14.84 -24.86 -14.53
C LYS A 366 16.22 -25.46 -14.79
N ALA A 367 17.19 -25.11 -13.95
CA ALA A 367 18.56 -25.60 -14.07
C ALA A 367 18.61 -27.14 -13.99
N PHE A 368 17.92 -27.75 -13.02
CA PHE A 368 17.88 -29.21 -12.90
C PHE A 368 17.22 -29.87 -14.11
N THR A 369 16.12 -29.28 -14.59
CA THR A 369 15.39 -29.77 -15.76
C THR A 369 16.27 -29.76 -17.01
N GLU A 370 16.96 -28.65 -17.29
CA GLU A 370 17.82 -28.50 -18.47
C GLU A 370 19.09 -29.38 -18.37
N MET A 371 19.80 -29.31 -17.24
CA MET A 371 21.12 -29.92 -17.08
C MET A 371 21.05 -31.44 -16.92
N TYR A 372 20.06 -31.94 -16.18
CA TYR A 372 20.00 -33.35 -15.80
C TYR A 372 18.85 -34.08 -16.50
N PHE A 373 17.62 -33.61 -16.35
CA PHE A 373 16.48 -34.35 -16.91
C PHE A 373 16.55 -34.41 -18.45
N GLU A 374 16.62 -33.26 -19.13
CA GLU A 374 16.65 -33.18 -20.59
C GLU A 374 17.92 -33.79 -21.19
N THR A 375 19.08 -33.49 -20.59
CA THR A 375 20.38 -33.88 -21.16
C THR A 375 20.80 -35.31 -20.80
N HIS A 376 20.55 -35.75 -19.56
CA HIS A 376 21.05 -37.05 -19.08
C HIS A 376 19.96 -38.13 -19.01
N TYR A 377 18.77 -37.83 -18.50
CA TYR A 377 17.82 -38.88 -18.08
C TYR A 377 16.74 -39.20 -19.12
N LYS A 378 16.30 -38.20 -19.88
CA LYS A 378 15.10 -38.27 -20.72
C LYS A 378 15.14 -39.40 -21.74
N THR A 379 16.29 -39.64 -22.37
CA THR A 379 16.42 -40.68 -23.42
C THR A 379 16.08 -42.07 -22.88
N PHE A 380 16.67 -42.46 -21.75
CA PHE A 380 16.38 -43.75 -21.12
C PHE A 380 14.95 -43.82 -20.58
N LEU A 381 14.52 -42.80 -19.83
CA LEU A 381 13.18 -42.77 -19.22
C LEU A 381 12.06 -42.81 -20.29
N LYS A 382 12.24 -42.10 -21.41
CA LYS A 382 11.30 -42.16 -22.54
C LYS A 382 11.25 -43.55 -23.17
N SER A 383 12.40 -44.20 -23.32
CA SER A 383 12.45 -45.57 -23.84
C SER A 383 11.78 -46.56 -22.88
N LEU A 384 11.89 -46.35 -21.57
CA LEU A 384 11.17 -47.13 -20.57
C LEU A 384 9.65 -47.07 -20.77
N LEU A 385 9.12 -45.89 -21.11
CA LEU A 385 7.70 -45.69 -21.35
C LEU A 385 7.21 -46.37 -22.65
N ILE A 386 8.04 -46.38 -23.70
CA ILE A 386 7.62 -46.84 -25.04
C ILE A 386 7.94 -48.33 -25.25
N GLU A 387 9.07 -48.78 -24.74
CA GLU A 387 9.65 -50.10 -25.02
C GLU A 387 9.63 -51.02 -23.77
N GLY A 388 9.20 -50.51 -22.61
CA GLY A 388 9.13 -51.26 -21.35
C GLY A 388 7.97 -52.25 -21.29
N PHE A 389 8.28 -53.50 -20.90
CA PHE A 389 7.29 -54.54 -20.63
C PHE A 389 6.98 -54.58 -19.13
N PHE A 390 6.08 -53.68 -18.72
CA PHE A 390 5.61 -53.56 -17.35
C PHE A 390 4.86 -54.82 -16.89
N VAL A 391 5.12 -55.25 -15.66
CA VAL A 391 4.49 -56.45 -15.07
C VAL A 391 2.97 -56.29 -14.95
N ASN A 392 2.47 -55.07 -14.72
CA ASN A 392 1.05 -54.78 -14.75
C ASN A 392 0.75 -53.35 -15.27
N LYS A 393 -0.48 -53.14 -15.75
CA LYS A 393 -0.95 -51.86 -16.29
C LYS A 393 -1.00 -50.72 -15.26
N GLN A 394 -1.08 -51.04 -13.97
CA GLN A 394 -1.11 -50.03 -12.92
C GLN A 394 0.27 -49.36 -12.77
N ILE A 395 1.36 -50.13 -12.75
CA ILE A 395 2.74 -49.63 -12.69
C ILE A 395 3.04 -48.81 -13.94
N GLU A 396 2.65 -49.31 -15.12
CA GLU A 396 2.78 -48.59 -16.40
C GLU A 396 2.06 -47.23 -16.34
N GLY A 397 0.80 -47.21 -15.89
CA GLY A 397 0.01 -46.00 -15.77
C GLY A 397 0.60 -44.99 -14.78
N GLN A 398 1.07 -45.45 -13.62
CA GLN A 398 1.73 -44.62 -12.61
C GLN A 398 3.01 -43.99 -13.18
N TYR A 399 3.88 -44.81 -13.78
CA TYR A 399 5.12 -44.33 -14.40
C TYR A 399 4.85 -43.31 -15.52
N ALA A 400 3.86 -43.59 -16.38
CA ALA A 400 3.49 -42.71 -17.48
C ALA A 400 3.06 -41.31 -17.00
N VAL A 401 2.32 -41.22 -15.89
CA VAL A 401 1.93 -39.95 -15.27
C VAL A 401 3.14 -39.22 -14.70
N ILE A 402 4.04 -39.92 -14.01
CA ILE A 402 5.26 -39.35 -13.42
C ILE A 402 6.17 -38.79 -14.52
N TYR A 403 6.49 -39.59 -15.54
CA TYR A 403 7.36 -39.18 -16.66
C TYR A 403 6.79 -37.97 -17.38
N ARG A 404 5.51 -37.99 -17.77
CA ARG A 404 4.88 -36.86 -18.49
C ARG A 404 4.86 -35.59 -17.66
N SER A 405 4.68 -35.70 -16.34
CA SER A 405 4.71 -34.54 -15.44
C SER A 405 6.08 -33.87 -15.42
N CYS A 406 7.17 -34.65 -15.46
CA CYS A 406 8.53 -34.13 -15.57
C CYS A 406 8.83 -33.59 -16.97
N GLU A 407 8.43 -34.29 -18.03
CA GLU A 407 8.66 -33.88 -19.43
C GLU A 407 8.02 -32.54 -19.76
N MET A 408 6.81 -32.27 -19.25
CA MET A 408 6.11 -31.01 -19.51
C MET A 408 6.69 -29.82 -18.72
N LEU A 409 7.57 -30.06 -17.74
CA LEU A 409 7.96 -29.03 -16.77
C LEU A 409 8.73 -27.88 -17.41
N LEU A 410 9.69 -28.18 -18.31
CA LEU A 410 10.42 -27.13 -19.03
C LEU A 410 9.48 -26.26 -19.86
N GLY A 411 8.49 -26.88 -20.52
CA GLY A 411 7.47 -26.15 -21.28
C GLY A 411 6.63 -25.23 -20.40
N LYS A 412 6.27 -25.66 -19.18
CA LYS A 412 5.57 -24.83 -18.19
C LYS A 412 6.41 -23.64 -17.74
N ILE A 413 7.71 -23.85 -17.48
CA ILE A 413 8.65 -22.80 -17.09
C ILE A 413 8.82 -21.77 -18.23
N ASN A 414 9.01 -22.24 -19.47
CA ASN A 414 9.13 -21.36 -20.63
C ASN A 414 7.84 -20.56 -20.86
N SER A 415 6.67 -21.18 -20.68
CA SER A 415 5.37 -20.50 -20.78
C SER A 415 5.20 -19.44 -19.68
N PHE A 416 5.72 -19.68 -18.48
CA PHE A 416 5.74 -18.69 -17.42
C PHE A 416 6.63 -17.50 -17.77
N GLU A 417 7.81 -17.72 -18.36
CA GLU A 417 8.68 -16.63 -18.84
C GLU A 417 8.01 -15.79 -19.96
N GLN A 418 7.16 -16.39 -20.80
CA GLN A 418 6.38 -15.65 -21.80
C GLN A 418 5.39 -14.64 -21.18
N LEU A 419 4.97 -14.82 -19.92
CA LEU A 419 4.09 -13.86 -19.24
C LEU A 419 4.72 -12.48 -19.07
N PHE A 420 6.05 -12.42 -19.07
CA PHE A 420 6.82 -11.18 -18.89
C PHE A 420 7.16 -10.48 -20.21
N LYS A 421 6.90 -11.13 -21.34
CA LYS A 421 7.07 -10.54 -22.68
C LYS A 421 5.98 -9.50 -22.96
N PRO A 422 6.15 -8.64 -23.98
CA PRO A 422 5.13 -7.66 -24.35
C PRO A 422 3.75 -8.30 -24.55
N LYS A 423 2.71 -7.66 -24.00
CA LYS A 423 1.32 -8.16 -23.98
C LYS A 423 1.06 -9.40 -23.09
N GLY A 424 2.08 -9.88 -22.38
CA GLY A 424 1.90 -10.91 -21.36
C GLY A 424 1.22 -10.36 -20.10
N GLN A 425 0.62 -11.25 -19.31
CA GLN A 425 -0.12 -10.89 -18.10
C GLN A 425 0.74 -10.23 -17.01
N CYS A 426 2.05 -10.49 -17.03
CA CYS A 426 3.04 -9.96 -16.09
C CYS A 426 4.10 -9.12 -16.80
N ASN A 427 3.68 -8.36 -17.82
CA ASN A 427 4.54 -7.59 -18.71
C ASN A 427 5.62 -6.79 -17.94
N LEU A 428 6.89 -7.06 -18.26
CA LEU A 428 8.02 -6.41 -17.57
C LEU A 428 8.04 -4.88 -17.76
N LEU A 429 7.61 -4.39 -18.93
CA LEU A 429 7.55 -2.95 -19.20
C LEU A 429 6.51 -2.25 -18.32
N GLU A 430 5.40 -2.92 -18.00
CA GLU A 430 4.38 -2.38 -17.09
C GLU A 430 4.90 -2.34 -15.65
N ILE A 431 5.59 -3.40 -15.20
CA ILE A 431 6.24 -3.44 -13.90
C ILE A 431 7.23 -2.26 -13.77
N GLN A 432 8.11 -2.09 -14.75
CA GLN A 432 9.09 -0.99 -14.78
C GLN A 432 8.42 0.38 -14.85
N GLY A 433 7.33 0.51 -15.61
CA GLY A 433 6.52 1.72 -15.68
C GLY A 433 5.93 2.09 -14.32
N TYR A 434 5.33 1.13 -13.60
CA TYR A 434 4.81 1.38 -12.26
C TYR A 434 5.91 1.75 -11.26
N ILE A 435 7.06 1.08 -11.30
CA ILE A 435 8.22 1.44 -10.47
C ILE A 435 8.65 2.89 -10.72
N ALA A 436 8.76 3.31 -11.99
CA ALA A 436 9.14 4.68 -12.35
C ALA A 436 8.10 5.71 -11.90
N GLU A 437 6.81 5.40 -11.97
CA GLU A 437 5.76 6.30 -11.49
C GLU A 437 5.70 6.38 -9.95
N ILE A 438 5.99 5.27 -9.25
CA ILE A 438 6.17 5.27 -7.78
C ILE A 438 7.39 6.12 -7.40
N GLU A 439 8.48 6.02 -8.15
CA GLU A 439 9.68 6.83 -7.91
C GLU A 439 9.39 8.32 -8.00
N LYS A 440 8.53 8.73 -8.95
CA LYS A 440 8.00 10.09 -9.12
C LYS A 440 6.91 10.48 -8.11
N GLY A 441 6.59 9.62 -7.15
CA GLY A 441 5.66 9.94 -6.06
C GLY A 441 4.19 9.59 -6.31
N LYS A 442 3.85 8.84 -7.36
CA LYS A 442 2.47 8.41 -7.62
C LYS A 442 2.12 7.13 -6.85
N ASP A 443 0.85 7.00 -6.46
CA ASP A 443 0.34 5.76 -5.85
C ASP A 443 0.00 4.69 -6.90
N MET A 444 1.02 3.91 -7.29
CA MET A 444 0.86 2.74 -8.17
C MET A 444 1.17 1.42 -7.47
N LYS A 445 1.29 1.42 -6.13
CA LYS A 445 1.68 0.24 -5.34
C LYS A 445 0.69 -0.92 -5.52
N LYS A 446 -0.62 -0.63 -5.55
CA LYS A 446 -1.68 -1.65 -5.72
C LYS A 446 -1.64 -2.31 -7.10
N GLN A 447 -1.39 -1.54 -8.14
CA GLN A 447 -1.29 -2.01 -9.53
C GLN A 447 -0.06 -2.92 -9.67
N LEU A 448 1.08 -2.50 -9.11
CA LEU A 448 2.30 -3.31 -9.04
C LEU A 448 2.06 -4.61 -8.26
N GLN A 449 1.44 -4.54 -7.08
CA GLN A 449 1.12 -5.70 -6.23
C GLN A 449 0.31 -6.75 -7.01
N LYS A 450 -0.72 -6.31 -7.73
CA LYS A 450 -1.58 -7.22 -8.51
C LYS A 450 -0.79 -8.04 -9.53
N ILE A 451 0.14 -7.43 -10.26
CA ILE A 451 0.98 -8.15 -11.23
C ILE A 451 1.93 -9.12 -10.50
N VAL A 452 2.57 -8.66 -9.43
CA VAL A 452 3.51 -9.47 -8.65
C VAL A 452 2.82 -10.69 -8.02
N ASP A 453 1.60 -10.53 -7.51
CA ASP A 453 0.82 -11.63 -6.92
C ASP A 453 0.46 -12.71 -7.95
N ILE A 454 0.09 -12.30 -9.17
CA ILE A 454 -0.17 -13.23 -10.27
C ILE A 454 1.10 -14.03 -10.59
N ALA A 455 2.24 -13.34 -10.74
CA ALA A 455 3.52 -13.98 -10.98
C ALA A 455 3.89 -14.97 -9.86
N ASN A 456 3.77 -14.55 -8.60
CA ASN A 456 4.07 -15.37 -7.43
C ASN A 456 3.15 -16.59 -7.34
N MET A 457 1.86 -16.44 -7.63
CA MET A 457 0.89 -17.54 -7.62
C MET A 457 1.27 -18.60 -8.66
N GLN A 458 1.58 -18.18 -9.88
CA GLN A 458 1.94 -19.12 -10.95
C GLN A 458 3.29 -19.80 -10.68
N ALA A 459 4.30 -19.04 -10.23
CA ALA A 459 5.59 -19.58 -9.85
C ALA A 459 5.46 -20.62 -8.71
N LYS A 460 4.65 -20.33 -7.69
CA LYS A 460 4.36 -21.28 -6.60
C LYS A 460 3.81 -22.60 -7.13
N VAL A 461 2.82 -22.56 -8.03
CA VAL A 461 2.21 -23.78 -8.59
C VAL A 461 3.25 -24.61 -9.35
N ILE A 462 4.09 -23.96 -10.17
CA ILE A 462 5.14 -24.65 -10.92
C ILE A 462 6.16 -25.28 -9.96
N VAL A 463 6.62 -24.55 -8.93
CA VAL A 463 7.56 -25.06 -7.94
C VAL A 463 7.00 -26.26 -7.19
N GLN A 464 5.76 -26.19 -6.69
CA GLN A 464 5.16 -27.31 -5.94
C GLN A 464 4.96 -28.54 -6.83
N THR A 465 4.37 -28.36 -8.02
CA THR A 465 4.07 -29.48 -8.91
C THR A 465 5.32 -30.09 -9.53
N GLY A 466 6.30 -29.27 -9.92
CA GLY A 466 7.58 -29.72 -10.48
C GLY A 466 8.44 -30.45 -9.44
N SER A 467 8.53 -29.92 -8.22
CA SER A 467 9.28 -30.59 -7.14
C SER A 467 8.67 -31.94 -6.80
N LYS A 468 7.34 -32.02 -6.72
CA LYS A 468 6.62 -33.29 -6.51
C LYS A 468 6.87 -34.28 -7.66
N ALA A 469 6.76 -33.83 -8.92
CA ALA A 469 6.99 -34.69 -10.07
C ALA A 469 8.40 -35.31 -10.04
N TYR A 470 9.41 -34.51 -9.70
CA TYR A 470 10.78 -35.00 -9.56
C TYR A 470 10.98 -35.92 -8.35
N ALA A 471 10.28 -35.69 -7.24
CA ALA A 471 10.32 -36.60 -6.10
C ALA A 471 9.70 -37.96 -6.45
N ASP A 472 8.53 -37.97 -7.09
CA ASP A 472 7.86 -39.18 -7.53
C ASP A 472 8.73 -39.93 -8.57
N LEU A 473 9.41 -39.21 -9.47
CA LEU A 473 10.36 -39.79 -10.43
C LEU A 473 11.59 -40.39 -9.75
N TYR A 474 12.14 -39.70 -8.76
CA TYR A 474 13.29 -40.20 -7.99
C TYR A 474 12.94 -41.52 -7.30
N ILE A 475 11.82 -41.56 -6.57
CA ILE A 475 11.36 -42.78 -5.87
C ILE A 475 11.17 -43.93 -6.86
N PHE A 476 10.54 -43.69 -8.01
CA PHE A 476 10.39 -44.72 -9.03
C PHE A 476 11.75 -45.20 -9.56
N THR A 477 12.69 -44.28 -9.77
CA THR A 477 14.05 -44.60 -10.26
C THR A 477 14.82 -45.44 -9.24
N GLU A 478 14.68 -45.17 -7.93
CA GLU A 478 15.30 -45.97 -6.88
C GLU A 478 14.82 -47.43 -6.94
N HIS A 479 13.51 -47.63 -6.99
CA HIS A 479 12.94 -48.98 -7.13
C HIS A 479 13.36 -49.65 -8.44
N LEU A 480 13.47 -48.88 -9.54
CA LEU A 480 13.94 -49.40 -10.81
C LEU A 480 15.39 -49.88 -10.74
N LEU A 481 16.28 -49.13 -10.08
CA LEU A 481 17.68 -49.50 -9.89
C LEU A 481 17.84 -50.76 -9.02
N GLU A 482 16.95 -50.97 -8.05
CA GLU A 482 16.87 -52.20 -7.27
C GLU A 482 16.37 -53.38 -8.13
N ASP A 483 15.31 -53.16 -8.92
CA ASP A 483 14.70 -54.15 -9.80
C ASP A 483 15.67 -54.68 -10.89
N ILE A 484 16.58 -53.82 -11.35
CA ILE A 484 17.63 -54.20 -12.32
C ILE A 484 18.62 -55.20 -11.71
N LYS A 485 18.90 -55.09 -10.41
CA LYS A 485 19.84 -55.94 -9.69
C LYS A 485 19.19 -57.26 -9.24
N ALA A 486 17.86 -57.29 -9.13
CA ALA A 486 17.13 -58.47 -8.73
C ALA A 486 17.33 -59.65 -9.73
N PRO A 487 17.30 -60.91 -9.25
CA PRO A 487 17.33 -62.09 -10.12
C PRO A 487 16.15 -62.08 -11.11
N THR A 488 14.96 -61.72 -10.62
CA THR A 488 13.70 -61.60 -11.35
C THR A 488 13.17 -60.18 -11.23
N SER A 489 12.89 -59.53 -12.36
CA SER A 489 12.37 -58.16 -12.37
C SER A 489 10.86 -58.13 -12.12
N GLU A 490 10.44 -57.36 -11.14
CA GLU A 490 9.08 -57.19 -10.62
C GLU A 490 8.39 -55.93 -11.14
N LEU A 491 9.13 -54.95 -11.68
CA LEU A 491 8.57 -53.75 -12.28
C LEU A 491 8.49 -53.89 -13.80
N ILE A 492 9.62 -54.17 -14.44
CA ILE A 492 9.77 -54.18 -15.90
C ILE A 492 10.57 -55.41 -16.33
N THR A 493 9.88 -56.36 -16.96
CA THR A 493 10.42 -57.69 -17.26
C THR A 493 11.61 -57.68 -18.23
N ASN A 494 11.66 -56.70 -19.13
CA ASN A 494 12.74 -56.54 -20.12
C ASN A 494 13.79 -55.47 -19.73
N ILE A 495 13.84 -55.03 -18.47
CA ILE A 495 14.67 -53.89 -18.05
C ILE A 495 16.17 -54.09 -18.33
N LYS A 496 16.69 -55.30 -18.12
CA LYS A 496 18.10 -55.63 -18.36
C LYS A 496 18.49 -55.44 -19.84
N ALA A 497 17.57 -55.75 -20.76
CA ALA A 497 17.78 -55.54 -22.19
C ALA A 497 17.74 -54.04 -22.57
N LEU A 498 16.83 -53.28 -21.96
CA LEU A 498 16.70 -51.84 -22.21
C LEU A 498 17.93 -51.06 -21.75
N VAL A 499 18.53 -51.45 -20.62
CA VAL A 499 19.71 -50.83 -20.02
C VAL A 499 20.97 -51.00 -20.88
N VAL A 500 21.18 -52.19 -21.47
CA VAL A 500 22.37 -52.47 -22.28
C VAL A 500 22.27 -52.00 -23.73
N SER A 501 21.09 -51.54 -24.15
CA SER A 501 20.87 -51.10 -25.53
C SER A 501 21.75 -49.89 -25.88
N SER A 502 22.30 -49.86 -27.09
CA SER A 502 23.22 -48.79 -27.53
C SER A 502 22.60 -47.39 -27.44
N LYS A 503 21.27 -47.28 -27.61
CA LYS A 503 20.49 -46.05 -27.48
C LYS A 503 20.42 -45.53 -26.03
N ASN A 504 20.31 -46.43 -25.05
CA ASN A 504 19.99 -46.07 -23.67
C ASN A 504 21.19 -46.12 -22.73
N LYS A 505 22.23 -46.89 -23.08
CA LYS A 505 23.35 -47.21 -22.19
C LYS A 505 23.97 -45.98 -21.53
N GLU A 506 24.26 -44.94 -22.30
CA GLU A 506 24.86 -43.70 -21.78
C GLU A 506 23.90 -42.95 -20.83
N SER A 507 22.65 -42.76 -21.24
CA SER A 507 21.61 -42.08 -20.45
C SER A 507 21.32 -42.82 -19.14
N PHE A 508 21.29 -44.15 -19.16
CA PHE A 508 21.17 -44.97 -17.96
C PHE A 508 22.40 -44.87 -17.05
N THR A 509 23.62 -44.96 -17.62
CA THR A 509 24.85 -44.79 -16.84
C THR A 509 24.89 -43.43 -16.14
N ARG A 510 24.46 -42.35 -16.81
CA ARG A 510 24.34 -41.03 -16.20
C ARG A 510 23.29 -41.01 -15.09
N LEU A 511 22.11 -41.58 -15.31
CA LEU A 511 21.06 -41.68 -14.28
C LEU A 511 21.56 -42.39 -13.01
N GLU A 512 22.36 -43.45 -13.15
CA GLU A 512 22.95 -44.16 -12.01
C GLU A 512 24.04 -43.32 -11.32
N GLN A 513 24.93 -42.68 -12.08
CA GLN A 513 26.00 -41.83 -11.54
C GLN A 513 25.45 -40.60 -10.81
N ASP A 514 24.42 -39.97 -11.38
CA ASP A 514 23.85 -38.71 -10.89
C ASP A 514 22.81 -38.94 -9.78
N ARG A 515 22.57 -40.18 -9.34
CA ARG A 515 21.63 -40.53 -8.26
C ARG A 515 21.81 -39.65 -7.02
N HIS A 516 23.07 -39.44 -6.61
CA HIS A 516 23.41 -38.60 -5.46
C HIS A 516 23.11 -37.11 -5.70
N ILE A 517 23.27 -36.63 -6.93
CA ILE A 517 22.93 -35.25 -7.34
C ILE A 517 21.42 -35.07 -7.33
N PHE A 518 20.66 -36.04 -7.83
CA PHE A 518 19.20 -36.00 -7.82
C PHE A 518 18.65 -35.97 -6.38
N ALA A 519 19.17 -36.82 -5.49
CA ALA A 519 18.81 -36.78 -4.07
C ALA A 519 19.15 -35.41 -3.44
N MET A 520 20.31 -34.85 -3.75
CA MET A 520 20.75 -33.53 -3.26
C MET A 520 19.86 -32.39 -3.78
N PHE A 521 19.47 -32.42 -5.04
CA PHE A 521 18.51 -31.48 -5.62
C PHE A 521 17.18 -31.50 -4.85
N LEU A 522 16.64 -32.69 -4.59
CA LEU A 522 15.40 -32.80 -3.83
C LEU A 522 15.56 -32.32 -2.37
N GLU A 523 16.71 -32.58 -1.74
CA GLU A 523 17.01 -32.03 -0.41
C GLU A 523 17.02 -30.49 -0.41
N ILE A 524 17.58 -29.86 -1.44
CA ILE A 524 17.50 -28.41 -1.64
C ILE A 524 16.03 -27.99 -1.79
N MET A 525 15.26 -28.65 -2.65
CA MET A 525 13.88 -28.27 -2.96
C MET A 525 12.90 -28.44 -1.79
N LYS A 526 13.18 -29.30 -0.80
CA LYS A 526 12.38 -29.42 0.43
C LYS A 526 12.30 -28.10 1.22
N ASN A 527 13.25 -27.19 1.02
CA ASN A 527 13.23 -25.86 1.64
C ASN A 527 12.15 -24.93 1.05
N TYR A 528 11.60 -25.29 -0.11
CA TYR A 528 10.67 -24.48 -0.90
C TYR A 528 9.33 -25.17 -1.20
N ALA A 529 9.32 -26.50 -1.29
CA ALA A 529 8.13 -27.27 -1.65
C ALA A 529 7.89 -28.46 -0.72
N VAL A 530 6.61 -28.85 -0.61
CA VAL A 530 6.17 -29.96 0.24
C VAL A 530 5.87 -31.17 -0.64
N PHE A 531 6.70 -32.20 -0.54
CA PHE A 531 6.58 -33.42 -1.35
C PHE A 531 7.05 -34.68 -0.58
N GLY A 532 6.51 -34.91 0.63
CA GLY A 532 6.75 -36.16 1.39
C GLY A 532 8.20 -36.42 1.83
N SER A 533 8.42 -37.51 2.58
CA SER A 533 9.76 -37.93 3.03
C SER A 533 10.47 -38.73 1.95
N ILE A 534 11.73 -38.40 1.68
CA ILE A 534 12.64 -39.22 0.86
C ILE A 534 13.31 -40.20 1.83
N GLU A 535 12.69 -41.35 2.09
CA GLU A 535 13.32 -42.37 2.91
C GLU A 535 14.56 -42.92 2.18
N LYS A 536 15.71 -42.92 2.87
CA LYS A 536 16.88 -43.67 2.41
C LYS A 536 16.52 -45.14 2.47
N GLY A 537 16.61 -45.83 1.33
CA GLY A 537 16.12 -47.19 1.10
C GLY A 537 16.25 -48.13 2.30
N ASN A 538 15.12 -48.67 2.72
CA ASN A 538 15.00 -49.80 3.63
C ASN A 538 14.37 -50.95 2.80
N PRO A 539 14.88 -52.20 2.82
CA PRO A 539 14.56 -53.23 1.80
C PRO A 539 13.15 -53.86 1.91
N SER A 540 12.19 -53.21 2.57
CA SER A 540 10.92 -53.84 2.95
C SER A 540 9.72 -52.88 2.98
N ALA A 541 9.77 -51.75 2.30
CA ALA A 541 8.62 -50.88 2.14
C ALA A 541 7.85 -51.21 0.84
N HIS A 542 6.67 -51.83 0.98
CA HIS A 542 5.72 -51.94 -0.13
C HIS A 542 5.27 -50.55 -0.61
N ILE A 543 5.12 -50.41 -1.93
CA ILE A 543 4.60 -49.23 -2.63
C ILE A 543 3.37 -48.67 -1.89
N PRO A 544 3.33 -47.38 -1.53
CA PRO A 544 2.16 -46.78 -0.88
C PRO A 544 0.94 -46.82 -1.81
N THR A 545 -0.04 -47.63 -1.46
CA THR A 545 -1.39 -47.61 -2.03
C THR A 545 -2.21 -46.53 -1.33
N THR A 546 -2.09 -45.27 -1.77
CA THR A 546 -3.08 -44.24 -1.39
C THR A 546 -3.63 -43.51 -2.61
N ILE A 547 -4.92 -43.75 -2.86
CA ILE A 547 -5.78 -42.98 -3.77
C ILE A 547 -6.30 -41.75 -2.98
N PRO A 548 -6.43 -40.56 -3.57
CA PRO A 548 -7.11 -39.44 -2.92
C PRO A 548 -8.62 -39.74 -2.80
N ASN A 549 -9.14 -39.76 -1.59
CA ASN A 549 -10.60 -39.82 -1.37
C ASN A 549 -11.27 -38.59 -2.01
N ALA A 550 -12.29 -38.86 -2.82
CA ALA A 550 -13.17 -37.86 -3.39
C ALA A 550 -13.95 -37.12 -2.27
N VAL A 551 -14.07 -35.81 -2.42
CA VAL A 551 -14.90 -34.92 -1.60
C VAL A 551 -16.37 -35.36 -1.71
N PRO A 552 -17.14 -35.48 -0.60
CA PRO A 552 -18.57 -35.70 -0.70
C PRO A 552 -19.27 -34.41 -1.11
N THR A 553 -19.99 -34.47 -2.22
CA THR A 553 -21.01 -33.51 -2.63
C THR A 553 -22.10 -33.39 -1.56
N THR A 554 -22.23 -32.23 -0.94
CA THR A 554 -23.40 -31.85 -0.15
C THR A 554 -24.58 -31.60 -1.09
N LYS A 555 -25.65 -32.37 -0.88
CA LYS A 555 -26.96 -32.11 -1.48
C LYS A 555 -27.66 -30.97 -0.75
N SER A 556 -28.35 -30.17 -1.55
CA SER A 556 -29.41 -29.22 -1.20
C SER A 556 -30.50 -29.81 -0.31
N VAL A 557 -30.79 -29.12 0.80
CA VAL A 557 -32.12 -28.58 1.18
C VAL A 557 -31.87 -27.24 1.86
#